data_AF-A0AAI9NEV1-F1
#
_entry.id   AF-A0AAI9NEV1-F1
#
_cell.length_a   1.000
_cell.length_b   1.000
_cell.length_c   1.000
_cell.angle_alpha   90.00
_cell.angle_beta   90.00
_cell.angle_gamma   90.00
#
_symmetry.space_group_name_H-M   'P 1'
#
loop_
_entity.id
_entity.type
_entity.pdbx_description
1 polymer ?
#
loop_
_entity_poly.entity_id
_entity_poly.type
_entity_poly.pdbx_seq_one_letter_code
_entity_poly.pdbx_strand_id
1 'polypeptide(L)'
;MRPPCRPGRLRHLAPGGALSAPLQGVPKVAAQGQGGLLDVALSPDFARDRLVYLSYAEAGEDRSGTAVGRGRLSADLTRLDDFTVIFRQQPKLSRGQHYGARLVFDRQGFLFVALGENNDRPTAQDLDKLQGKVVRLHADGSVPADNPFVGHAGARPEIWSYGHRNPQGMALNPWNGQLWEHEHGPRGGDEINVVVRGANYG
;
A
#
# COMPACT_ATOMS: atom_id res chain seq x y z
N MET A 1 -12.30 8.05 -20.39
CA MET A 1 -12.71 6.68 -20.01
C MET A 1 -12.66 6.56 -18.50
N ARG A 2 -13.72 6.08 -17.84
CA ARG A 2 -13.60 5.69 -16.41
C ARG A 2 -12.69 4.45 -16.36
N PRO A 3 -11.63 4.43 -15.56
CA PRO A 3 -10.82 3.23 -15.41
C PRO A 3 -11.74 2.09 -14.95
N PRO A 4 -11.56 0.86 -15.46
CA PRO A 4 -12.37 -0.27 -15.01
C PRO A 4 -12.22 -0.42 -13.50
N CYS A 5 -13.34 -0.47 -12.78
CA CYS A 5 -13.34 -0.79 -11.36
C CYS A 5 -12.52 -2.07 -11.12
N ARG A 6 -11.77 -2.15 -10.02
CA ARG A 6 -11.01 -3.34 -9.60
C ARG A 6 -11.82 -4.07 -8.54
N PRO A 7 -12.75 -4.98 -8.90
CA PRO A 7 -13.83 -5.44 -8.02
C PRO A 7 -13.39 -6.47 -6.97
N GLY A 8 -12.10 -6.54 -6.62
CA GLY A 8 -11.63 -7.48 -5.60
C GLY A 8 -11.31 -8.88 -6.12
N ARG A 9 -10.88 -9.03 -7.39
CA ARG A 9 -10.54 -10.34 -7.95
C ARG A 9 -9.02 -10.50 -8.09
N LEU A 10 -8.43 -11.39 -7.30
CA LEU A 10 -7.08 -11.92 -7.54
C LEU A 10 -7.21 -13.15 -8.44
N ARG A 11 -6.35 -13.27 -9.47
CA ARG A 11 -6.34 -14.41 -10.39
C ARG A 11 -4.90 -14.85 -10.67
N HIS A 12 -4.71 -16.13 -10.93
CA HIS A 12 -3.46 -16.70 -11.38
C HIS A 12 -3.45 -16.81 -12.91
N LEU A 13 -2.36 -16.38 -13.54
CA LEU A 13 -2.10 -16.56 -14.96
C LEU A 13 -1.00 -17.61 -15.12
N ALA A 14 -1.34 -18.78 -15.66
CA ALA A 14 -0.38 -19.85 -15.88
C ALA A 14 0.63 -19.45 -16.99
N PRO A 15 1.83 -20.05 -17.05
CA PRO A 15 2.82 -19.78 -18.11
C PRO A 15 2.30 -19.94 -19.54
N GLY A 16 1.30 -20.81 -19.75
CA GLY A 16 0.61 -20.99 -21.04
C GLY A 16 -0.49 -19.96 -21.34
N GLY A 17 -0.66 -18.93 -20.51
CA GLY A 17 -1.65 -17.86 -20.69
C GLY A 17 -3.06 -18.18 -20.17
N ALA A 18 -3.29 -19.36 -19.59
CA ALA A 18 -4.58 -19.71 -19.00
C ALA A 18 -4.84 -18.90 -17.72
N LEU A 19 -5.95 -18.15 -17.69
CA LEU A 19 -6.37 -17.35 -16.55
C LEU A 19 -7.33 -18.13 -15.66
N SER A 20 -7.03 -18.22 -14.36
CA SER A 20 -7.86 -18.93 -13.39
C SER A 20 -9.21 -18.23 -13.11
N ALA A 21 -10.13 -18.95 -12.45
CA ALA A 21 -11.19 -18.32 -11.68
C ALA A 21 -10.61 -17.40 -10.57
N PRO A 22 -11.38 -16.42 -10.06
CA PRO A 22 -10.93 -15.62 -8.92
C PRO A 22 -10.57 -16.49 -7.72
N LEU A 23 -9.43 -16.22 -7.10
CA LEU A 23 -9.01 -16.89 -5.88
C LEU A 23 -10.01 -16.59 -4.77
N GLN A 24 -10.27 -17.59 -3.93
CA GLN A 24 -11.09 -17.43 -2.72
C GLN A 24 -10.25 -16.79 -1.60
N GLY A 25 -10.91 -16.27 -0.55
CA GLY A 25 -10.22 -15.66 0.60
C GLY A 25 -9.65 -14.26 0.36
N VAL A 26 -9.86 -13.68 -0.82
CA VAL A 26 -9.51 -12.28 -1.12
C VAL A 26 -10.46 -11.34 -0.36
N PRO A 27 -9.98 -10.25 0.27
CA PRO A 27 -10.83 -9.36 1.05
C PRO A 27 -11.89 -8.66 0.20
N LYS A 28 -13.01 -8.31 0.83
CA LYS A 28 -13.98 -7.38 0.24
C LYS A 28 -13.33 -6.00 0.09
N VAL A 29 -13.60 -5.34 -1.03
CA VAL A 29 -12.99 -4.03 -1.37
C VAL A 29 -14.05 -2.98 -1.69
N ALA A 30 -13.72 -1.72 -1.40
CA ALA A 30 -14.47 -0.56 -1.86
C ALA A 30 -14.06 -0.23 -3.32
N ALA A 31 -14.76 -0.83 -4.28
CA ALA A 31 -14.49 -0.65 -5.71
C ALA A 31 -15.20 0.59 -6.28
N GLN A 32 -14.72 1.78 -5.92
CA GLN A 32 -15.25 3.07 -6.39
C GLN A 32 -14.11 4.01 -6.80
N GLY A 33 -14.27 4.73 -7.91
CA GLY A 33 -13.27 5.67 -8.40
C GLY A 33 -11.94 4.99 -8.70
N GLN A 34 -10.88 5.38 -8.00
CA GLN A 34 -9.53 4.79 -8.06
C GLN A 34 -9.38 3.57 -7.12
N GLY A 35 -10.37 3.27 -6.30
CA GLY A 35 -10.34 2.22 -5.29
C GLY A 35 -10.68 0.82 -5.84
N GLY A 36 -10.37 -0.18 -5.01
CA GLY A 36 -10.60 -1.60 -5.28
C GLY A 36 -9.51 -2.46 -4.68
N LEU A 37 -9.23 -3.62 -5.27
CA LEU A 37 -7.98 -4.35 -5.02
C LEU A 37 -6.86 -3.69 -5.81
N LEU A 38 -5.76 -3.34 -5.16
CA LEU A 38 -4.76 -2.41 -5.71
C LEU A 38 -3.44 -3.11 -6.01
N ASP A 39 -2.69 -3.54 -4.99
CA ASP A 39 -1.39 -4.17 -5.18
C ASP A 39 -1.34 -5.59 -4.63
N VAL A 40 -0.42 -6.38 -5.18
CA VAL A 40 -0.08 -7.74 -4.74
C VAL A 40 1.43 -7.86 -4.63
N ALA A 41 1.92 -8.27 -3.47
CA ALA A 41 3.33 -8.52 -3.22
C ALA A 41 3.52 -9.89 -2.59
N LEU A 42 4.62 -10.55 -2.93
CA LEU A 42 5.02 -11.80 -2.28
C LEU A 42 5.90 -11.46 -1.08
N SER A 43 5.81 -12.27 -0.02
CA SER A 43 6.81 -12.25 1.05
C SER A 43 8.21 -12.44 0.48
N PRO A 44 9.26 -11.79 1.02
CA PRO A 44 10.64 -12.12 0.69
C PRO A 44 10.96 -13.61 0.89
N ASP A 45 10.23 -14.27 1.79
CA ASP A 45 10.35 -15.69 2.13
C ASP A 45 9.26 -16.57 1.52
N PHE A 46 8.63 -16.13 0.44
CA PHE A 46 7.48 -16.80 -0.19
C PHE A 46 7.70 -18.28 -0.48
N ALA A 47 8.91 -18.69 -0.86
CA ALA A 47 9.25 -20.09 -1.09
C ALA A 47 9.04 -20.99 0.15
N ARG A 48 9.09 -20.40 1.34
CA ARG A 48 8.93 -21.08 2.64
C ARG A 48 7.54 -20.83 3.25
N ASP A 49 7.10 -19.57 3.27
CA ASP A 49 5.89 -19.16 3.99
C ASP A 49 4.63 -19.08 3.10
N ARG A 50 4.79 -18.99 1.78
CA ARG A 50 3.72 -18.76 0.81
C ARG A 50 2.83 -17.54 1.13
N LEU A 51 3.34 -16.54 1.85
CA LEU A 51 2.56 -15.36 2.22
C LEU A 51 2.46 -14.37 1.05
N VAL A 52 1.22 -13.96 0.78
CA VAL A 52 0.87 -12.94 -0.22
C VAL A 52 0.26 -11.76 0.51
N TYR A 53 0.75 -10.57 0.19
CA TYR A 53 0.30 -9.30 0.71
C TYR A 53 -0.59 -8.63 -0.32
N LEU A 54 -1.72 -8.10 0.14
CA LEU A 54 -2.64 -7.34 -0.69
C LEU A 54 -2.86 -5.96 -0.08
N SER A 55 -2.84 -4.95 -0.92
CA SER A 55 -3.35 -3.63 -0.58
C SER A 55 -4.67 -3.36 -1.30
N TYR A 56 -5.60 -2.73 -0.62
CA TYR A 56 -6.93 -2.49 -1.16
C TYR A 56 -7.60 -1.28 -0.50
N ALA A 57 -8.56 -0.69 -1.19
CA ALA A 57 -9.45 0.30 -0.61
C ALA A 57 -10.45 -0.42 0.31
N GLU A 58 -10.43 -0.11 1.60
CA GLU A 58 -11.36 -0.64 2.60
C GLU A 58 -12.36 0.44 3.01
N ALA A 59 -13.65 0.14 2.93
CA ALA A 59 -14.72 1.03 3.34
C ALA A 59 -14.69 1.28 4.87
N GLY A 60 -15.01 2.50 5.26
CA GLY A 60 -15.50 2.88 6.58
C GLY A 60 -17.02 3.12 6.49
N GLU A 61 -17.55 4.03 7.31
CA GLU A 61 -18.98 4.37 7.29
C GLU A 61 -19.40 5.06 5.97
N ASP A 62 -18.81 6.22 5.66
CA ASP A 62 -19.13 7.04 4.48
C ASP A 62 -17.90 7.33 3.58
N ARG A 63 -16.75 6.82 3.99
CA ARG A 63 -15.43 7.03 3.37
C ARG A 63 -14.70 5.72 3.20
N SER A 64 -13.51 5.79 2.62
CA SER A 64 -12.61 4.66 2.50
C SER A 64 -11.17 5.11 2.70
N GLY A 65 -10.29 4.14 2.90
CA GLY A 65 -8.85 4.35 2.99
C GLY A 65 -8.13 3.06 2.69
N THR A 66 -6.83 3.17 2.39
CA THR A 66 -6.00 2.01 2.06
C THR A 66 -5.87 1.08 3.28
N ALA A 67 -6.06 -0.21 3.07
CA ALA A 67 -5.75 -1.27 4.01
C ALA A 67 -4.73 -2.22 3.39
N VAL A 68 -3.90 -2.83 4.24
CA VAL A 68 -2.94 -3.86 3.84
C VAL A 68 -3.20 -5.08 4.71
N GLY A 69 -3.28 -6.24 4.06
CA GLY A 69 -3.40 -7.53 4.71
C GLY A 69 -2.53 -8.56 4.05
N ARG A 70 -2.41 -9.72 4.70
CA ARG A 70 -1.67 -10.87 4.16
C ARG A 70 -2.44 -12.16 4.41
N GLY A 71 -2.29 -13.11 3.50
CA GLY A 71 -2.80 -14.47 3.63
C GLY A 71 -1.84 -15.47 3.01
N ARG A 72 -2.00 -16.75 3.33
CA ARG A 72 -1.16 -17.82 2.78
C ARG A 72 -1.77 -18.34 1.49
N LEU A 73 -1.02 -18.31 0.40
CA LEU A 73 -1.48 -18.87 -0.87
C LEU A 73 -1.50 -20.41 -0.80
N SER A 74 -2.65 -21.01 -1.06
CA SER A 74 -2.81 -22.46 -1.09
C SER A 74 -1.89 -23.10 -2.15
N ALA A 75 -1.49 -24.36 -1.93
CA ALA A 75 -0.56 -25.06 -2.82
C ALA A 75 -1.10 -25.22 -4.26
N ASP A 76 -2.42 -25.37 -4.39
CA ASP A 76 -3.15 -25.46 -5.66
C ASP A 76 -3.48 -24.10 -6.30
N LEU A 77 -3.06 -22.98 -5.67
CA LEU A 77 -3.24 -21.61 -6.15
C LEU A 77 -4.70 -21.17 -6.28
N THR A 78 -5.62 -21.77 -5.52
CA THR A 78 -7.07 -21.49 -5.60
C THR A 78 -7.58 -20.51 -4.55
N ARG A 79 -6.82 -20.25 -3.47
CA ARG A 79 -7.27 -19.38 -2.36
C ARG A 79 -6.13 -18.78 -1.54
N LEU A 80 -6.47 -17.72 -0.82
CA LEU A 80 -5.68 -17.20 0.30
C LEU A 80 -6.30 -17.69 1.61
N ASP A 81 -5.55 -18.49 2.36
CA ASP A 81 -5.91 -18.96 3.70
C ASP A 81 -5.51 -17.92 4.75
N ASP A 82 -6.31 -17.81 5.83
CA ASP A 82 -6.05 -16.98 7.02
C ASP A 82 -5.71 -15.51 6.70
N PHE A 83 -6.43 -14.92 5.74
CA PHE A 83 -6.20 -13.52 5.39
C PHE A 83 -6.50 -12.60 6.57
N THR A 84 -5.50 -11.85 7.00
CA THR A 84 -5.61 -10.90 8.11
C THR A 84 -5.15 -9.50 7.71
N VAL A 85 -5.82 -8.47 8.23
CA VAL A 85 -5.46 -7.07 8.00
C VAL A 85 -4.41 -6.67 9.02
N ILE A 86 -3.26 -6.20 8.52
CA ILE A 86 -2.09 -5.84 9.35
C ILE A 86 -1.87 -4.34 9.45
N PHE A 87 -2.44 -3.55 8.53
CA PHE A 87 -2.30 -2.10 8.53
C PHE A 87 -3.52 -1.42 7.91
N ARG A 88 -3.89 -0.25 8.45
CA ARG A 88 -4.96 0.59 7.92
C ARG A 88 -4.51 2.05 7.91
N GLN A 89 -4.67 2.69 6.77
CA GLN A 89 -4.63 4.14 6.66
C GLN A 89 -5.77 4.73 7.49
N GLN A 90 -5.42 5.60 8.43
CA GLN A 90 -6.35 6.29 9.30
C GLN A 90 -6.01 7.78 9.43
N PRO A 91 -7.03 8.65 9.52
CA PRO A 91 -8.45 8.36 9.31
C PRO A 91 -8.77 7.96 7.85
N LYS A 92 -9.95 7.36 7.62
CA LYS A 92 -10.45 7.05 6.26
C LYS A 92 -11.13 8.29 5.70
N LEU A 93 -10.54 8.94 4.70
CA LEU A 93 -11.02 10.22 4.18
C LEU A 93 -11.45 10.18 2.70
N SER A 94 -11.13 9.10 1.98
CA SER A 94 -11.32 9.03 0.53
C SER A 94 -12.77 8.82 0.14
N ARG A 95 -13.21 9.60 -0.87
CA ARG A 95 -14.48 9.39 -1.61
C ARG A 95 -14.25 8.64 -2.94
N GLY A 96 -13.13 7.94 -3.08
CA GLY A 96 -12.77 7.22 -4.32
C GLY A 96 -11.51 7.76 -5.01
N GLN A 97 -10.67 8.55 -4.35
CA GLN A 97 -9.44 9.12 -4.91
C GLN A 97 -8.25 8.95 -3.96
N HIS A 98 -7.05 8.93 -4.55
CA HIS A 98 -5.75 9.07 -3.89
C HIS A 98 -5.46 8.04 -2.79
N TYR A 99 -5.64 6.76 -3.10
CA TYR A 99 -5.30 5.66 -2.19
C TYR A 99 -3.78 5.37 -2.14
N GLY A 100 -3.07 5.65 -3.24
CA GLY A 100 -1.75 5.09 -3.51
C GLY A 100 -1.77 3.56 -3.51
N ALA A 101 -1.23 2.98 -2.44
CA ALA A 101 -1.26 1.57 -2.04
C ALA A 101 -0.19 0.63 -2.62
N ARG A 102 0.87 1.15 -3.25
CA ARG A 102 2.00 0.31 -3.68
C ARG A 102 2.70 -0.33 -2.47
N LEU A 103 3.01 -1.62 -2.58
CA LEU A 103 3.76 -2.40 -1.60
C LEU A 103 5.17 -2.72 -2.13
N VAL A 104 6.19 -2.46 -1.33
CA VAL A 104 7.58 -2.83 -1.66
C VAL A 104 8.26 -3.39 -0.42
N PHE A 105 8.74 -4.63 -0.50
CA PHE A 105 9.68 -5.14 0.50
C PHE A 105 11.08 -4.66 0.16
N ASP A 106 11.81 -4.17 1.16
CA ASP A 106 13.22 -3.85 1.01
C ASP A 106 14.12 -5.09 1.17
N ARG A 107 15.44 -4.88 1.00
CA ARG A 107 16.44 -5.96 1.15
C ARG A 107 16.62 -6.43 2.59
N GLN A 108 16.06 -5.71 3.56
CA GLN A 108 16.15 -6.02 4.99
C GLN A 108 14.86 -6.67 5.51
N GLY A 109 13.83 -6.81 4.68
CA GLY A 109 12.56 -7.42 5.01
C GLY A 109 11.51 -6.45 5.58
N PHE A 110 11.76 -5.14 5.54
CA PHE A 110 10.75 -4.14 5.87
C PHE A 110 9.78 -3.95 4.71
N LEU A 111 8.51 -3.76 5.04
CA LEU A 111 7.45 -3.45 4.10
C LEU A 111 7.24 -1.94 4.04
N PHE A 112 7.44 -1.36 2.86
CA PHE A 112 7.05 0.00 2.55
C PHE A 112 5.67 0.02 1.90
N VAL A 113 4.83 0.95 2.35
CA VAL A 113 3.49 1.17 1.80
C VAL A 113 3.37 2.64 1.41
N ALA A 114 3.03 2.88 0.15
CA ALA A 114 2.74 4.21 -0.36
C ALA A 114 1.27 4.57 -0.08
N LEU A 115 1.00 5.76 0.46
CA LEU A 115 -0.35 6.22 0.81
C LEU A 115 -0.60 7.61 0.23
N GLY A 116 -1.62 7.75 -0.61
CA GLY A 116 -2.07 9.07 -1.04
C GLY A 116 -2.82 9.82 0.06
N GLU A 117 -3.02 11.13 -0.13
CA GLU A 117 -3.68 12.00 0.86
C GLU A 117 -5.22 11.93 0.84
N ASN A 118 -5.81 11.01 0.07
CA ASN A 118 -7.26 10.84 -0.06
C ASN A 118 -8.01 12.05 -0.67
N ASN A 119 -7.28 12.96 -1.32
CA ASN A 119 -7.75 14.21 -1.92
C ASN A 119 -8.19 15.28 -0.89
N ASP A 120 -7.71 15.17 0.34
CA ASP A 120 -7.64 16.18 1.40
C ASP A 120 -6.19 16.68 1.61
N ARG A 121 -5.74 17.59 0.74
CA ARG A 121 -4.32 17.98 0.57
C ARG A 121 -3.58 18.37 1.85
N PRO A 122 -4.13 19.19 2.77
CA PRO A 122 -3.38 19.61 3.97
C PRO A 122 -2.92 18.44 4.84
N THR A 123 -3.66 17.33 4.79
CA THR A 123 -3.36 16.14 5.62
C THR A 123 -2.07 15.42 5.22
N ALA A 124 -1.48 15.73 4.06
CA ALA A 124 -0.14 15.28 3.68
C ALA A 124 0.95 15.80 4.64
N GLN A 125 0.74 16.97 5.25
CA GLN A 125 1.65 17.58 6.22
C GLN A 125 1.38 17.12 7.67
N ASP A 126 0.16 16.69 7.95
CA ASP A 126 -0.27 16.27 9.28
C ASP A 126 0.38 14.93 9.69
N LEU A 127 1.20 14.94 10.74
CA LEU A 127 1.89 13.73 11.22
C LEU A 127 1.00 12.84 12.10
N ASP A 128 -0.14 13.32 12.58
CA ASP A 128 -1.15 12.52 13.29
C ASP A 128 -2.04 11.69 12.34
N LYS A 129 -1.88 11.91 11.02
CA LYS A 129 -2.64 11.25 9.94
C LYS A 129 -1.74 10.45 9.01
N LEU A 130 -2.32 9.41 8.40
CA LEU A 130 -1.64 8.55 7.42
C LEU A 130 -1.93 8.95 5.97
N GLN A 131 -2.37 10.18 5.73
CA GLN A 131 -2.60 10.72 4.40
C GLN A 131 -1.28 11.26 3.83
N GLY A 132 -0.96 10.90 2.58
CA GLY A 132 0.19 11.49 1.89
C GLY A 132 1.53 11.08 2.49
N LYS A 133 1.67 9.80 2.81
CA LYS A 133 2.82 9.24 3.53
C LYS A 133 3.40 8.05 2.77
N VAL A 134 4.70 7.84 2.90
CA VAL A 134 5.25 6.48 2.82
C VAL A 134 5.42 5.99 4.24
N VAL A 135 4.92 4.79 4.53
CA VAL A 135 5.11 4.13 5.84
C VAL A 135 6.07 2.96 5.72
N ARG A 136 6.78 2.65 6.81
CA ARG A 136 7.68 1.49 6.93
C ARG A 136 7.23 0.61 8.09
N LEU A 137 7.02 -0.67 7.80
CA LEU A 137 6.50 -1.67 8.73
C LEU A 137 7.39 -2.91 8.73
N HIS A 138 7.34 -3.70 9.81
CA HIS A 138 7.73 -5.11 9.74
C HIS A 138 6.76 -5.90 8.88
N ALA A 139 7.16 -7.10 8.44
CA ALA A 139 6.34 -7.96 7.61
C ALA A 139 5.00 -8.35 8.25
N ASP A 140 4.88 -8.34 9.58
CA ASP A 140 3.64 -8.59 10.31
C ASP A 140 2.78 -7.34 10.53
N GLY A 141 3.22 -6.17 10.07
CA GLY A 141 2.57 -4.88 10.25
C GLY A 141 2.97 -4.14 11.53
N SER A 142 3.81 -4.73 12.38
CA SER A 142 4.33 -4.06 13.56
C SER A 142 5.31 -2.93 13.18
N VAL A 143 5.46 -1.94 14.06
CA VAL A 143 6.24 -0.73 13.75
C VAL A 143 7.71 -0.91 14.13
N PRO A 144 8.66 -0.69 13.21
CA PRO A 144 10.09 -0.68 13.54
C PRO A 144 10.42 0.41 14.55
N ALA A 145 11.12 0.05 15.62
CA ALA A 145 11.46 0.97 16.72
C ALA A 145 12.35 2.15 16.29
N ASP A 146 13.07 2.01 15.18
CA ASP A 146 13.92 3.03 14.58
C ASP A 146 13.20 3.88 13.51
N ASN A 147 11.88 3.78 13.37
CA ASN A 147 11.13 4.72 12.52
C ASN A 147 11.31 6.18 13.02
N PRO A 148 11.37 7.16 12.10
CA PRO A 148 11.77 8.53 12.43
C PRO A 148 10.83 9.25 13.42
N PHE A 149 9.56 8.85 13.45
CA PHE A 149 8.54 9.50 14.29
C PHE A 149 8.12 8.65 15.50
N VAL A 150 8.80 7.54 15.78
CA VAL A 150 8.61 6.80 17.04
C VAL A 150 8.97 7.73 18.20
N GLY A 151 8.14 7.75 19.24
CA GLY A 151 8.32 8.61 20.41
C GLY A 151 7.98 10.10 20.20
N HIS A 152 7.58 10.52 19.00
CA HIS A 152 7.16 11.89 18.74
C HIS A 152 5.70 12.08 19.13
N ALA A 153 5.44 12.96 20.09
CA ALA A 153 4.09 13.20 20.59
C ALA A 153 3.16 13.67 19.46
N GLY A 154 2.02 12.98 19.30
CA GLY A 154 1.03 13.29 18.27
C GLY A 154 1.37 12.79 16.86
N ALA A 155 2.52 12.15 16.63
CA ALA A 155 2.85 11.59 15.33
C ALA A 155 2.49 10.09 15.23
N ARG A 156 2.16 9.65 14.02
CA ARG A 156 1.97 8.25 13.67
C ARG A 156 3.34 7.57 13.51
N PRO A 157 3.67 6.58 14.35
CA PRO A 157 5.01 6.00 14.36
C PRO A 157 5.31 5.15 13.10
N GLU A 158 4.30 4.81 12.30
CA GLU A 158 4.45 4.09 11.04
C GLU A 158 5.12 4.95 9.93
N ILE A 159 5.06 6.28 10.07
CA ILE A 159 5.52 7.22 9.03
C ILE A 159 7.03 7.08 8.80
N TRP A 160 7.40 6.94 7.52
CA TRP A 160 8.78 7.00 7.05
C TRP A 160 9.09 8.34 6.37
N SER A 161 8.21 8.81 5.50
CA SER A 161 8.24 10.15 4.88
C SER A 161 6.83 10.70 4.70
N TYR A 162 6.71 12.00 4.48
CA TYR A 162 5.44 12.72 4.38
C TYR A 162 5.48 13.82 3.32
N GLY A 163 4.34 14.48 3.07
CA GLY A 163 4.21 15.49 2.01
C GLY A 163 3.98 14.91 0.62
N HIS A 164 3.52 13.66 0.53
CA HIS A 164 3.16 13.04 -0.74
C HIS A 164 1.71 13.32 -1.11
N ARG A 165 1.41 13.51 -2.39
CA ARG A 165 0.04 13.66 -2.88
C ARG A 165 -0.59 12.30 -3.16
N ASN A 166 -0.17 11.62 -4.21
CA ASN A 166 -0.78 10.34 -4.60
C ASN A 166 0.23 9.40 -5.30
N PRO A 167 1.15 8.80 -4.53
CA PRO A 167 2.17 7.91 -5.11
C PRO A 167 1.54 6.70 -5.78
N GLN A 168 2.03 6.33 -6.96
CA GLN A 168 1.50 5.23 -7.77
C GLN A 168 2.50 4.09 -7.91
N GLY A 169 3.73 4.42 -8.30
CA GLY A 169 4.82 3.46 -8.48
C GLY A 169 5.82 3.63 -7.37
N MET A 170 6.34 2.52 -6.87
CA MET A 170 7.45 2.53 -5.93
C MET A 170 8.28 1.26 -6.17
N ALA A 171 9.60 1.38 -6.11
CA ALA A 171 10.52 0.27 -6.33
C ALA A 171 11.86 0.54 -5.65
N LEU A 172 12.60 -0.54 -5.35
CA LEU A 172 14.00 -0.39 -4.97
C LEU A 172 14.86 -0.19 -6.22
N ASN A 173 15.73 0.80 -6.16
CA ASN A 173 16.83 0.93 -7.10
C ASN A 173 17.77 -0.29 -6.95
N PRO A 174 18.03 -1.05 -8.03
CA PRO A 174 18.79 -2.30 -7.95
C PRO A 174 20.28 -2.10 -7.65
N TRP A 175 20.84 -0.91 -7.91
CA TRP A 175 22.27 -0.65 -7.70
C TRP A 175 22.60 -0.32 -6.24
N ASN A 176 21.71 0.41 -5.55
CA ASN A 176 21.99 0.91 -4.20
C ASN A 176 20.92 0.57 -3.16
N GLY A 177 19.80 -0.04 -3.56
CA GLY A 177 18.70 -0.43 -2.66
C GLY A 177 17.85 0.74 -2.16
N GLN A 178 18.04 1.96 -2.68
CA GLN A 178 17.21 3.11 -2.30
C GLN A 178 15.79 2.95 -2.82
N LEU A 179 14.81 3.34 -2.01
CA LEU A 179 13.41 3.34 -2.40
C LEU A 179 13.13 4.58 -3.27
N TRP A 180 12.64 4.35 -4.48
CA TRP A 180 12.21 5.39 -5.40
C TRP A 180 10.70 5.30 -5.55
N GLU A 181 10.04 6.44 -5.61
CA GLU A 181 8.60 6.52 -5.85
C GLU A 181 8.29 7.53 -6.95
N HIS A 182 7.13 7.39 -7.60
CA HIS A 182 6.56 8.44 -8.43
C HIS A 182 5.12 8.72 -8.02
N GLU A 183 4.74 9.98 -8.16
CA GLU A 183 3.43 10.46 -7.76
C GLU A 183 2.81 11.44 -8.77
N HIS A 184 1.48 11.48 -8.80
CA HIS A 184 0.74 12.39 -9.66
C HIS A 184 0.61 13.77 -9.03
N GLY A 185 1.02 14.81 -9.76
CA GLY A 185 0.71 16.20 -9.47
C GLY A 185 -0.77 16.55 -9.75
N PRO A 186 -1.20 17.81 -9.49
CA PRO A 186 -2.57 18.24 -9.76
C PRO A 186 -2.82 18.48 -11.26
N ARG A 187 -2.25 19.53 -11.86
CA ARG A 187 -2.37 19.87 -13.30
C ARG A 187 -0.96 20.00 -13.88
N GLY A 188 -0.29 18.86 -14.01
CA GLY A 188 1.17 18.79 -14.16
C GLY A 188 1.88 18.76 -12.80
N GLY A 189 3.21 18.60 -12.83
CA GLY A 189 4.03 18.44 -11.62
C GLY A 189 4.06 17.01 -11.10
N ASP A 190 4.05 16.02 -12.00
CA ASP A 190 4.34 14.63 -11.61
C ASP A 190 5.82 14.52 -11.25
N GLU A 191 6.13 13.73 -10.21
CA GLU A 191 7.46 13.67 -9.62
C GLU A 191 8.03 12.26 -9.62
N ILE A 192 9.37 12.18 -9.55
CA ILE A 192 10.10 10.99 -9.12
C ILE A 192 10.94 11.40 -7.91
N ASN A 193 10.72 10.73 -6.79
CA ASN A 193 11.38 11.03 -5.54
C ASN A 193 12.23 9.85 -5.06
N VAL A 194 13.43 10.14 -4.58
CA VAL A 194 14.21 9.19 -3.78
C VAL A 194 13.74 9.34 -2.34
N VAL A 195 13.08 8.32 -1.80
CA VAL A 195 12.41 8.37 -0.49
C VAL A 195 13.43 8.24 0.63
N VAL A 196 13.51 9.26 1.49
CA VAL A 196 14.48 9.38 2.58
C VAL A 196 13.77 9.42 3.93
N ARG A 197 14.39 8.81 4.93
CA ARG A 197 13.92 8.75 6.33
C ARG A 197 13.61 10.16 6.87
N GLY A 198 12.37 10.36 7.32
CA GLY A 198 11.90 11.58 7.98
C GLY A 198 11.71 12.79 7.06
N ALA A 199 11.95 12.65 5.75
CA ALA A 199 11.88 13.77 4.82
C ALA A 199 10.44 14.19 4.50
N ASN A 200 10.29 15.48 4.18
CA ASN A 200 9.06 16.12 3.70
C ASN A 200 9.17 16.39 2.20
N TYR A 201 8.16 15.98 1.42
CA TYR A 201 8.14 16.09 -0.04
C TYR A 201 7.13 17.14 -0.57
N GLY A 202 6.36 17.84 0.28
CA GLY A 202 5.42 18.86 -0.22
C GLY A 202 4.32 19.31 0.72
#